data_AF-K1UG22-F1
#
_entry.id   AF-K1UG22-F1
#
_cell.length_a   1.000
_cell.length_b   1.000
_cell.length_c   1.000
_cell.angle_alpha   90.00
_cell.angle_beta   90.00
_cell.angle_gamma   90.00
#
_symmetry.space_group_name_H-M   'P 1'
#
loop_
_entity.id
_entity.type
_entity.pdbx_description
1 polymer ?
#
loop_
_entity_poly.entity_id
_entity_poly.type
_entity_poly.pdbx_seq_one_letter_code
_entity_poly.pdbx_strand_id
1 'polypeptide(L)'
;ALLTAFAKTRDPQYVYGSHANESYFAKRANNFQNEVCWERRAEFWGEGITGYDIKRLERGIIRSYANSNHPDLYRWNISTTPDWMNRCIPRSESAYNTGITTNNPTPSAPVDNDAEYKW
;
A
#
# COMPACT_ATOMS: atom_id res chain seq x y z
N ALA A 1 -1.92 -25.32 0.79
CA ALA A 1 -3.08 -26.12 1.25
C ALA A 1 -3.99 -25.30 2.16
N LEU A 2 -3.56 -24.88 3.36
CA LEU A 2 -4.42 -24.12 4.29
C LEU A 2 -4.87 -22.76 3.74
N LEU A 3 -3.93 -21.92 3.27
CA LEU A 3 -4.28 -20.61 2.71
C LEU A 3 -5.25 -20.74 1.53
N THR A 4 -4.97 -21.66 0.60
CA THR A 4 -5.85 -21.91 -0.55
C THR A 4 -7.25 -22.33 -0.14
N ALA A 5 -7.38 -23.22 0.86
CA ALA A 5 -8.68 -23.63 1.35
C ALA A 5 -9.44 -22.45 1.99
N PHE A 6 -8.74 -21.63 2.79
CA PHE A 6 -9.31 -20.44 3.41
C PHE A 6 -9.74 -19.40 2.37
N ALA A 7 -8.85 -19.01 1.46
CA ALA A 7 -9.11 -18.05 0.39
C ALA A 7 -10.31 -18.45 -0.47
N LYS A 8 -10.43 -19.75 -0.80
CA LYS A 8 -11.58 -20.29 -1.53
C LYS A 8 -12.92 -20.20 -0.81
N THR A 9 -12.94 -19.96 0.51
CA THR A 9 -14.19 -19.65 1.23
C THR A 9 -14.70 -18.25 0.95
N ARG A 10 -13.85 -17.36 0.43
CA ARG A 10 -14.16 -15.95 0.09
C ARG A 10 -14.24 -15.74 -1.42
N ASP A 11 -13.23 -16.22 -2.14
CA ASP A 11 -13.18 -16.21 -3.60
C ASP A 11 -13.06 -17.65 -4.12
N PRO A 12 -14.16 -18.27 -4.61
CA PRO A 12 -14.12 -19.60 -5.19
C PRO A 12 -13.15 -19.75 -6.38
N GLN A 13 -12.81 -18.65 -7.05
CA GLN A 13 -11.90 -18.61 -8.19
C GLN A 13 -10.44 -18.42 -7.79
N TYR A 14 -10.14 -18.27 -6.49
CA TYR A 14 -8.78 -18.10 -6.00
C TYR A 14 -7.86 -19.25 -6.43
N VAL A 15 -6.70 -18.89 -7.00
CA VAL A 15 -5.62 -19.79 -7.39
C VAL A 15 -4.33 -19.35 -6.71
N TYR A 16 -3.83 -20.18 -5.80
CA TYR A 16 -2.58 -19.91 -5.09
C TYR A 16 -1.42 -19.78 -6.08
N GLY A 17 -0.61 -18.73 -5.90
CA GLY A 17 0.55 -18.45 -6.73
C GLY A 17 0.28 -17.43 -7.83
N SER A 18 -0.99 -17.15 -8.14
CA SER A 18 -1.37 -16.13 -9.13
C SER A 18 -0.95 -14.73 -8.73
N HIS A 19 -0.79 -14.46 -7.43
CA HIS A 19 -0.41 -13.16 -6.89
C HIS A 19 1.04 -13.14 -6.38
N ALA A 20 1.82 -14.20 -6.60
CA ALA A 20 3.21 -14.27 -6.18
C ALA A 20 4.07 -13.14 -6.78
N ASN A 21 3.77 -12.76 -8.02
CA ASN A 21 4.45 -11.67 -8.75
C ASN A 21 3.83 -10.28 -8.50
N GLU A 22 2.71 -10.21 -7.78
CA GLU A 22 2.10 -8.95 -7.34
C GLU A 22 2.81 -8.42 -6.08
N SER A 23 4.12 -8.20 -6.18
CA SER A 23 4.90 -7.67 -5.07
C SER A 23 4.56 -6.20 -4.80
N TYR A 24 4.07 -5.47 -5.82
CA TYR A 24 3.89 -4.01 -5.73
C TYR A 24 5.17 -3.36 -5.19
N PHE A 25 6.33 -3.74 -5.74
CA PHE A 25 7.64 -3.27 -5.32
C PHE A 25 8.05 -3.63 -3.88
N ALA A 26 7.38 -4.61 -3.25
CA ALA A 26 7.74 -5.09 -1.90
C ALA A 26 9.22 -5.44 -1.80
N LYS A 27 9.91 -4.91 -0.80
CA LYS A 27 11.29 -5.30 -0.47
C LYS A 27 11.38 -6.37 0.62
N ARG A 28 10.30 -6.58 1.38
CA ARG A 28 10.28 -7.48 2.55
C ARG A 28 9.18 -8.54 2.52
N ALA A 29 8.58 -8.78 1.36
CA ALA A 29 7.55 -9.80 1.19
C ALA A 29 8.08 -11.00 0.40
N ASN A 30 7.82 -12.20 0.89
CA ASN A 30 7.95 -13.44 0.11
C ASN A 30 6.65 -13.78 -0.65
N ASN A 31 6.70 -14.77 -1.54
CA ASN A 31 5.55 -15.16 -2.38
C ASN A 31 4.31 -15.50 -1.55
N PHE A 32 4.46 -16.24 -0.45
CA PHE A 32 3.35 -16.55 0.45
C PHE A 32 2.74 -15.27 1.07
N GLN A 33 3.57 -14.32 1.49
CA GLN A 33 3.10 -13.05 2.04
C GLN A 33 2.41 -12.19 0.97
N ASN A 34 2.76 -12.30 -0.31
CA ASN A 34 2.04 -11.65 -1.40
C ASN A 34 0.62 -12.20 -1.54
N GLU A 35 0.47 -13.52 -1.53
CA GLU A 35 -0.84 -14.19 -1.53
C GLU A 35 -1.70 -13.74 -0.33
N VAL A 36 -1.13 -13.73 0.87
CA VAL A 36 -1.84 -13.26 2.07
C VAL A 36 -2.22 -11.78 1.97
N CYS A 37 -1.35 -10.92 1.43
CA CYS A 37 -1.66 -9.50 1.27
C CYS A 37 -2.75 -9.26 0.22
N TRP A 38 -2.83 -10.10 -0.81
CA TRP A 38 -3.92 -10.04 -1.77
C TRP A 38 -5.27 -10.33 -1.09
N GLU A 39 -5.37 -11.46 -0.37
CA GLU A 39 -6.58 -11.83 0.38
C GLU A 39 -6.99 -10.74 1.38
N ARG A 40 -6.03 -10.20 2.13
CA ARG A 40 -6.29 -9.14 3.11
C ARG A 40 -6.81 -7.85 2.46
N ARG A 41 -6.36 -7.52 1.25
CA ARG A 41 -6.86 -6.35 0.52
C ARG A 41 -8.29 -6.55 0.04
N ALA A 42 -8.66 -7.77 -0.33
CA ALA A 42 -10.02 -8.12 -0.71
C ALA A 42 -10.96 -8.11 0.51
N GLU A 43 -10.58 -8.78 1.61
CA GLU A 43 -11.41 -8.91 2.82
C GLU A 43 -11.57 -7.57 3.56
N PHE A 44 -10.46 -6.86 3.82
CA PHE A 44 -10.47 -5.64 4.65
C PHE A 44 -10.56 -4.35 3.82
N TRP A 45 -11.18 -4.43 2.64
CA TRP A 45 -11.34 -3.26 1.78
C TRP A 45 -12.16 -2.19 2.51
N GLY A 46 -11.64 -0.96 2.57
CA GLY A 46 -12.28 0.14 3.28
C GLY A 46 -12.03 0.20 4.79
N GLU A 47 -11.35 -0.78 5.39
CA GLU A 47 -11.13 -0.85 6.85
C GLU A 47 -9.80 -0.23 7.31
N GLY A 48 -9.02 0.37 6.42
CA GLY A 48 -7.78 1.09 6.76
C GLY A 48 -6.57 0.19 7.06
N ILE A 49 -6.66 -1.12 6.84
CA ILE A 49 -5.60 -2.08 7.17
C ILE A 49 -4.44 -2.05 6.15
N THR A 50 -4.73 -1.79 4.88
CA THR A 50 -3.74 -1.87 3.79
C THR A 50 -2.53 -0.96 3.99
N GLY A 51 -2.69 0.20 4.64
CA GLY A 51 -1.58 1.11 4.92
C GLY A 51 -0.48 0.45 5.76
N TYR A 52 -0.85 -0.39 6.73
CA TYR A 52 0.11 -1.10 7.56
C TYR A 52 0.85 -2.20 6.78
N ASP A 53 0.16 -2.90 5.88
CA ASP A 53 0.76 -3.91 5.02
C ASP A 53 1.79 -3.29 4.06
N ILE A 54 1.50 -2.09 3.52
CA ILE A 54 2.44 -1.35 2.67
C ILE A 54 3.70 -0.98 3.45
N LYS A 55 3.54 -0.38 4.65
CA LYS A 55 4.68 0.04 5.48
C LYS A 55 5.54 -1.12 5.98
N ARG A 56 4.92 -2.16 6.56
CA ARG A 56 5.66 -3.26 7.20
C ARG A 56 6.42 -4.13 6.18
N LEU A 57 5.96 -4.15 4.93
CA LEU A 57 6.56 -4.93 3.85
C LEU A 57 7.39 -4.07 2.86
N GLU A 58 7.52 -2.77 3.14
CA GLU A 58 8.20 -1.80 2.27
C GLU A 58 7.70 -1.88 0.81
N ARG A 59 6.37 -1.89 0.64
CA ARG A 59 5.73 -1.89 -0.68
C ARG A 59 5.60 -0.48 -1.23
N GLY A 60 5.54 -0.39 -2.56
CA GLY A 60 5.00 0.75 -3.27
C GLY A 60 3.49 0.67 -3.48
N ILE A 61 2.97 1.54 -4.35
CA ILE A 61 1.56 1.60 -4.74
C ILE A 61 1.43 1.85 -6.24
N ILE A 62 0.33 1.34 -6.81
CA ILE A 62 -0.06 1.61 -8.20
C ILE A 62 -1.49 2.13 -8.16
N ARG A 63 -1.72 3.33 -8.68
CA ARG A 63 -3.03 3.99 -8.72
C ARG A 63 -3.43 4.47 -10.12
N SER A 64 -2.46 4.64 -11.02
CA SER A 64 -2.72 4.89 -12.43
C SER A 64 -2.72 3.55 -13.16
N TYR A 65 -3.91 3.02 -13.44
CA TYR A 65 -4.15 1.80 -14.21
C TYR A 65 -5.49 1.90 -14.94
N ALA A 66 -5.70 1.06 -15.96
CA ALA A 66 -6.92 1.08 -16.75
C ALA A 66 -8.17 0.93 -15.86
N ASN A 67 -9.14 1.82 -16.02
CA ASN A 67 -10.36 1.90 -15.20
C ASN A 67 -10.12 2.17 -13.70
N SER A 68 -9.01 2.83 -13.33
CA SER A 68 -8.77 3.25 -11.96
C SER A 68 -9.89 4.14 -11.41
N ASN A 69 -10.33 3.83 -10.20
CA ASN A 69 -11.32 4.62 -9.46
C ASN A 69 -10.69 5.80 -8.69
N HIS A 70 -9.38 6.00 -8.79
CA HIS A 70 -8.72 7.16 -8.18
C HIS A 70 -9.09 8.45 -8.93
N PRO A 71 -9.38 9.54 -8.20
CA PRO A 71 -9.67 10.83 -8.82
C PRO A 71 -8.50 11.33 -9.68
N ASP A 72 -8.83 12.16 -10.66
CA ASP A 72 -7.84 12.86 -11.47
C ASP A 72 -6.90 13.70 -10.58
N LEU A 73 -5.63 13.83 -10.96
CA LEU A 73 -4.52 14.39 -10.17
C LEU A 73 -4.05 13.55 -8.96
N TYR A 74 -4.67 12.41 -8.65
CA TYR A 74 -4.27 11.52 -7.54
C TYR A 74 -3.90 10.09 -7.99
N ARG A 75 -3.62 9.91 -9.28
CA ARG A 75 -3.26 8.63 -9.88
C ARG A 75 -1.74 8.48 -9.92
N TRP A 76 -1.15 8.20 -8.76
CA TRP A 76 0.30 8.08 -8.59
C TRP A 76 0.76 6.63 -8.44
N ASN A 77 1.81 6.28 -9.15
CA ASN A 77 2.51 5.00 -9.12
C ASN A 77 3.87 5.22 -8.42
N ILE A 78 3.98 4.79 -7.18
CA ILE A 78 5.19 4.97 -6.36
C ILE A 78 5.84 3.61 -6.16
N SER A 79 7.13 3.48 -6.51
CA SER A 79 7.88 2.22 -6.36
C SER A 79 8.43 1.98 -4.97
N THR A 80 8.34 2.97 -4.08
CA THR A 80 8.73 2.91 -2.67
C THR A 80 7.51 3.13 -1.78
N THR A 81 7.65 2.85 -0.48
CA THR A 81 6.62 3.20 0.49
C THR A 81 6.36 4.70 0.45
N PRO A 82 5.12 5.14 0.19
CA PRO A 82 4.84 6.56 0.06
C PRO A 82 5.09 7.33 1.35
N ASP A 83 5.74 8.49 1.23
CA ASP A 83 6.16 9.30 2.37
C ASP A 83 4.99 9.76 3.24
N TRP A 84 3.82 10.00 2.64
CA TRP A 84 2.60 10.39 3.35
C TRP A 84 2.03 9.30 4.27
N MET A 85 2.55 8.07 4.20
CA MET A 85 2.22 7.02 5.16
C MET A 85 2.98 7.18 6.49
N ASN A 86 3.96 8.08 6.55
CA ASN A 86 4.59 8.50 7.79
C ASN A 86 4.07 9.89 8.20
N ARG A 87 3.24 9.94 9.23
CA ARG A 87 2.61 11.20 9.67
C ARG A 87 3.62 12.09 10.37
N CYS A 88 3.61 13.38 10.05
CA CYS A 88 4.31 14.37 10.86
C CYS A 88 3.67 14.45 12.25
N ILE A 89 4.51 14.70 13.26
CA ILE A 89 4.04 15.11 14.59
C ILE A 89 3.26 16.43 14.40
N PRO A 90 2.04 16.56 14.97
CA PRO A 90 1.23 17.77 14.83
C PRO A 90 1.98 19.02 15.30
N ARG A 91 1.71 20.15 14.63
CA ARG A 91 2.36 21.43 14.94
C ARG A 91 2.21 21.83 16.41
N SER A 92 1.04 21.60 17.00
CA SER A 92 0.79 21.91 18.42
C SER A 92 1.78 21.18 19.32
N GLU A 93 1.98 19.89 19.12
CA GLU A 93 2.92 19.09 19.90
C GLU A 93 4.37 19.56 19.69
N SER A 94 4.80 19.72 18.44
CA SER A 94 6.17 20.18 18.14
C SER A 94 6.46 21.62 18.58
N ALA A 95 5.44 22.46 18.77
CA ALA A 95 5.62 23.85 19.19
C ALA A 95 5.74 24.01 20.72
N TYR A 96 5.11 23.13 21.50
CA TYR A 96 5.12 23.21 22.96
C TYR A 96 6.11 22.23 23.61
N ASN A 97 6.41 21.10 22.96
CA ASN A 97 7.36 20.12 23.47
C ASN A 97 8.76 20.37 22.91
N THR A 98 9.60 21.08 23.66
CA THR A 98 10.99 21.41 23.26
C THR A 98 11.91 20.18 23.15
N GLY A 99 11.46 19.00 23.59
CA GLY A 99 12.18 17.74 23.39
C GLY A 99 12.09 17.23 21.95
N ILE A 100 11.16 17.76 21.14
CA ILE A 100 11.01 17.41 19.73
C ILE A 100 11.95 18.29 18.91
N THR A 101 13.14 17.77 18.64
CA THR A 101 14.16 18.47 17.86
C THR A 101 14.07 18.19 16.36
N THR A 102 13.41 17.08 15.98
CA THR A 102 13.26 16.65 14.59
C THR A 102 11.86 16.08 14.38
N ASN A 103 11.22 16.43 13.27
CA ASN A 103 9.94 15.87 12.84
C ASN A 103 10.15 14.96 11.61
N ASN A 104 9.17 14.10 11.31
CA ASN A 104 9.13 13.36 10.05
C ASN A 104 9.10 14.36 8.87
N PRO A 105 9.75 14.02 7.73
CA PRO A 105 9.73 14.86 6.55
C PRO A 105 8.32 15.22 6.12
N THR A 106 8.12 16.47 5.68
CA THR A 106 6.85 16.89 5.09
C THR A 106 6.63 16.11 3.80
N PRO A 107 5.53 15.34 3.66
CA PRO A 107 5.29 14.60 2.43
C PRO A 107 5.02 15.57 1.28
N SER A 108 5.58 15.28 0.10
CA SER A 108 5.28 15.98 -1.15
C SER A 108 4.37 15.11 -2.02
N ALA A 109 3.41 15.76 -2.68
CA ALA A 109 2.60 15.12 -3.71
C ALA A 109 3.28 15.28 -5.08
N PRO A 110 3.20 14.27 -5.97
CA PRO A 110 3.48 14.46 -7.39
C PRO A 110 2.59 15.57 -7.98
N VAL A 111 3.12 16.26 -9.00
CA VAL A 111 2.45 17.42 -9.63
C VAL A 111 1.32 16.98 -10.56
N ASP A 112 1.50 15.86 -11.25
CA ASP A 112 0.57 15.30 -12.23
C ASP A 112 0.32 13.81 -11.96
N ASN A 113 -0.63 13.23 -12.69
CA ASN A 113 -0.82 11.79 -12.72
C ASN A 113 0.38 11.09 -13.36
N ASP A 114 0.66 9.86 -12.90
CA ASP A 114 1.57 8.98 -13.61
C ASP A 114 0.90 8.37 -14.83
N ALA A 115 1.72 7.97 -15.81
CA ALA A 115 1.28 7.17 -16.94
C ALA A 115 0.61 5.87 -16.46
N GLU A 116 -0.36 5.38 -17.24
CA GLU A 116 -1.07 4.15 -16.93
C GLU A 116 -0.07 2.98 -16.79
N TYR A 117 -0.11 2.31 -15.64
CA TYR A 117 0.74 1.16 -15.35
C TYR A 117 0.39 -0.02 -16.26
N LYS A 118 1.43 -0.67 -16.79
CA LYS A 118 1.33 -1.89 -17.58
C LYS A 118 1.84 -3.05 -16.73
N TRP A 119 0.94 -3.99 -16.44
CA TRP A 119 1.17 -5.16 -15.59
C TRP A 119 2.11 -6.18 -16.22
#